data_AF-A0A7K8XUR3-F1
#
_entry.id   AF-A0A7K8XUR3-F1
#
_cell.length_a   1.000
_cell.length_b   1.000
_cell.length_c   1.000
_cell.angle_alpha   90.00
_cell.angle_beta   90.00
_cell.angle_gamma   90.00
#
_symmetry.space_group_name_H-M   'P 1'
#
loop_
_entity.id
_entity.type
_entity.pdbx_description
1 polymer ?
#
loop_
_entity_poly.entity_id
_entity_poly.type
_entity_poly.pdbx_seq_one_letter_code
_entity_poly.pdbx_strand_id
1 'polypeptide(L)'
;MDKILEAVVMSSYPNNVKQGLVRRVIEAAKQPMDSEQCWSMLELSTKLYLTGDTKYKREIGKEVLEVYGHYHPEEFEEFFNVRFLLSLLQEGYGPLGKRSHYVLDYIQLGLQFVLESPSASSIFSLLRIEVLRKVCERPSPKQCAKISKLLTQHPQCIPIGKHQLLFCQQLIRCIGHFQCASDGEEDIMEFLEQVNKVSGLLQRIWRTQTSAILPSLKELFTIISSTEEQETPSNALASVVQFVPLELMDGVIRNLTNDDSITDVQMMTAIGRMIDWVSWPLGKNIDKWIIALLKGLAAVKKFSILIEVTLSKIEKVFSKLLYPIVREGALSVLQYMLLSFQHSHEAFHLLLPHIPRLVASLKKEDSNSATSSLEQLAELIHCMFFRFSGFPDLYEPVLEAVKSLPVPNEDRIKHLLGQNAWTSQKNELASFYPRLASKSETGKIGLINLGNTCYMNSIIQSLFMASDFRHSVLNLTEGNSQPLMTKLQWLFAFLEHSQ
;
A
#
# COMPACT_ATOMS: atom_id res chain seq x y z
N MET A 1 49.37 -14.48 -17.18
CA MET A 1 48.30 -14.57 -18.23
C MET A 1 47.47 -13.30 -18.32
N ASP A 2 47.43 -12.52 -17.26
CA ASP A 2 46.86 -11.21 -17.05
C ASP A 2 47.23 -10.20 -18.16
N LYS A 3 48.53 -10.00 -18.44
CA LYS A 3 48.98 -9.10 -19.52
C LYS A 3 48.44 -9.48 -20.90
N ILE A 4 48.30 -10.78 -21.17
CA ILE A 4 47.73 -11.28 -22.44
C ILE A 4 46.25 -10.93 -22.50
N LEU A 5 45.50 -11.20 -21.43
CA LEU A 5 44.09 -10.88 -21.35
C LEU A 5 43.84 -9.37 -21.50
N GLU A 6 44.60 -8.55 -20.76
CA GLU A 6 44.49 -7.08 -20.83
C GLU A 6 44.78 -6.57 -22.25
N ALA A 7 45.85 -7.06 -22.88
CA ALA A 7 46.19 -6.70 -24.26
C ALA A 7 45.09 -7.11 -25.26
N VAL A 8 44.53 -8.32 -25.13
CA VAL A 8 43.44 -8.81 -26.00
C VAL A 8 42.20 -7.95 -25.84
N VAL A 9 41.82 -7.62 -24.60
CA VAL A 9 40.64 -6.81 -24.31
C VAL A 9 40.77 -5.39 -24.85
N MET A 10 41.96 -4.79 -24.71
CA MET A 10 42.27 -3.42 -25.14
C MET A 10 42.61 -3.30 -26.64
N SER A 11 42.83 -4.41 -27.32
CA SER A 11 43.17 -4.42 -28.76
C SER A 11 42.04 -3.88 -29.65
N SER A 12 42.36 -3.57 -30.90
CA SER A 12 41.40 -3.24 -31.96
C SER A 12 40.89 -4.47 -32.74
N TYR A 13 41.14 -5.69 -32.24
CA TYR A 13 40.72 -6.91 -32.94
C TYR A 13 39.19 -7.01 -33.10
N PRO A 14 38.71 -7.65 -34.18
CA PRO A 14 37.30 -8.00 -34.34
C PRO A 14 36.78 -8.84 -33.15
N ASN A 15 35.50 -8.65 -32.79
CA ASN A 15 34.91 -9.29 -31.60
C ASN A 15 35.00 -10.82 -31.59
N ASN A 16 34.85 -11.47 -32.75
CA ASN A 16 34.99 -12.92 -32.89
C ASN A 16 36.42 -13.40 -32.59
N VAL A 17 37.44 -12.64 -32.99
CA VAL A 17 38.85 -12.94 -32.70
C VAL A 17 39.13 -12.73 -31.22
N LYS A 18 38.64 -11.63 -30.64
CA LYS A 18 38.76 -11.38 -29.19
C LYS A 18 38.15 -12.52 -28.38
N GLN A 19 36.93 -12.94 -28.71
CA GLN A 19 36.25 -14.05 -28.02
C GLN A 19 37.05 -15.36 -28.11
N GLY A 20 37.59 -15.70 -29.28
CA GLY A 20 38.41 -16.90 -29.45
C GLY A 20 39.68 -16.89 -28.60
N LEU A 21 40.36 -15.74 -28.51
CA LEU A 21 41.55 -15.57 -27.69
C LEU A 21 41.23 -15.59 -26.20
N VAL A 22 40.17 -14.89 -25.78
CA VAL A 22 39.71 -14.89 -24.38
C VAL A 22 39.35 -16.29 -23.92
N ARG A 23 38.63 -17.08 -24.73
CA ARG A 23 38.29 -18.47 -24.39
C ARG A 23 39.53 -19.33 -24.15
N ARG A 24 40.60 -19.14 -24.94
CA ARG A 24 41.86 -19.86 -24.72
C ARG A 24 42.53 -19.47 -23.41
N VAL A 25 42.50 -18.19 -23.05
CA VAL A 25 43.03 -17.72 -21.76
C VAL A 25 42.22 -18.29 -20.60
N ILE A 26 40.89 -18.29 -20.71
CA ILE A 26 39.99 -18.88 -19.71
C ILE A 26 40.22 -20.38 -19.56
N GLU A 27 40.43 -21.11 -20.66
CA GLU A 27 40.69 -22.55 -20.59
C GLU A 27 42.05 -22.85 -19.95
N ALA A 28 43.07 -22.04 -20.25
CA ALA A 28 44.38 -22.16 -19.63
C ALA A 28 44.33 -21.84 -18.12
N ALA A 29 43.47 -20.92 -17.69
CA ALA A 29 43.29 -20.55 -16.30
C ALA A 29 42.71 -21.66 -15.40
N LYS A 30 42.20 -22.76 -15.97
CA LYS A 30 41.75 -23.93 -15.20
C LYS A 30 42.89 -24.81 -14.70
N GLN A 31 44.08 -24.67 -15.29
CA GLN A 31 45.25 -25.43 -14.87
C GLN A 31 45.86 -24.82 -13.59
N PRO A 32 46.59 -25.59 -12.78
CA PRO A 32 47.29 -25.07 -11.60
C PRO A 32 48.25 -23.93 -11.98
N MET A 33 48.27 -22.89 -11.15
CA MET A 33 49.08 -21.69 -11.35
C MET A 33 49.79 -21.31 -10.05
N ASP A 34 50.83 -20.47 -10.15
CA ASP A 34 51.41 -19.86 -8.96
C ASP A 34 50.47 -18.78 -8.39
N SER A 35 50.58 -18.52 -7.09
CA SER A 35 49.68 -17.60 -6.40
C SER A 35 49.84 -16.16 -6.91
N GLU A 36 51.03 -15.71 -7.32
CA GLU A 36 51.26 -14.36 -7.85
C GLU A 36 50.47 -14.11 -9.16
N GLN A 37 50.46 -15.11 -10.05
CA GLN A 37 49.68 -15.06 -11.28
C GLN A 37 48.17 -15.16 -11.02
N CYS A 38 47.74 -15.94 -10.02
CA CYS A 38 46.34 -15.97 -9.58
C CYS A 38 45.89 -14.57 -9.10
N TRP A 39 46.66 -13.95 -8.21
CA TRP A 39 46.40 -12.61 -7.70
C TRP A 39 46.34 -11.57 -8.82
N SER A 40 47.31 -11.58 -9.74
CA SER A 40 47.34 -10.67 -10.89
C SER A 40 46.09 -10.81 -11.78
N MET A 41 45.60 -12.04 -11.95
CA MET A 41 44.38 -12.29 -12.72
C MET A 41 43.11 -11.86 -11.99
N LEU A 42 43.03 -12.10 -10.69
CA LEU A 42 41.93 -11.66 -9.84
C LEU A 42 41.83 -10.13 -9.81
N GLU A 43 42.95 -9.42 -9.72
CA GLU A 43 42.97 -7.95 -9.82
C GLU A 43 42.47 -7.45 -11.17
N LEU A 44 42.98 -8.00 -12.27
CA LEU A 44 42.57 -7.61 -13.62
C LEU A 44 41.09 -7.89 -13.87
N SER A 45 40.62 -9.09 -13.51
CA SER A 45 39.23 -9.49 -13.72
C SER A 45 38.26 -8.67 -12.85
N THR A 46 38.63 -8.34 -11.62
CA THR A 46 37.92 -7.39 -10.75
C THR A 46 37.82 -6.02 -11.38
N LYS A 47 38.94 -5.48 -11.90
CA LYS A 47 38.98 -4.20 -12.59
C LYS A 47 38.08 -4.21 -13.83
N LEU A 48 38.14 -5.27 -14.65
CA LEU A 48 37.31 -5.43 -15.84
C LEU A 48 35.82 -5.51 -15.49
N TYR A 49 35.46 -6.24 -14.43
CA TYR A 49 34.07 -6.38 -13.99
C TYR A 49 33.50 -5.05 -13.48
N LEU A 50 34.24 -4.38 -12.58
CA LEU A 50 33.75 -3.18 -11.91
C LEU A 50 33.84 -1.95 -12.83
N THR A 51 35.00 -1.73 -13.46
CA THR A 51 35.29 -0.49 -14.20
C THR A 51 35.21 -0.63 -15.73
N GLY A 52 34.83 -1.82 -16.24
CA GLY A 52 34.65 -2.04 -17.67
C GLY A 52 33.67 -1.03 -18.29
N ASP A 53 34.09 -0.38 -19.36
CA ASP A 53 33.32 0.61 -20.13
C ASP A 53 32.23 -0.03 -21.01
N THR A 54 32.37 -1.32 -21.32
CA THR A 54 31.47 -2.07 -22.20
C THR A 54 30.96 -3.32 -21.50
N LYS A 55 29.75 -3.75 -21.87
CA LYS A 55 29.15 -5.01 -21.39
C LYS A 55 30.09 -6.19 -21.60
N TYR A 56 30.75 -6.24 -22.76
CA TYR A 56 31.73 -7.27 -23.12
C TYR A 56 32.89 -7.37 -22.12
N LYS A 57 33.53 -6.24 -21.74
CA LYS A 57 34.62 -6.26 -20.76
C LYS A 57 34.18 -6.82 -19.41
N ARG A 58 32.97 -6.47 -18.98
CA ARG A 58 32.42 -6.95 -17.71
C ARG A 58 32.05 -8.43 -17.74
N GLU A 59 31.52 -8.91 -18.86
CA GLU A 59 31.26 -10.33 -19.09
C GLU A 59 32.56 -11.14 -19.02
N ILE A 60 33.65 -10.66 -19.61
CA ILE A 60 34.96 -11.31 -19.49
C ILE A 60 35.46 -11.31 -18.04
N GLY A 61 35.42 -10.15 -17.37
CA GLY A 61 35.80 -10.07 -15.96
C GLY A 61 35.02 -11.06 -15.10
N LYS A 62 33.71 -11.19 -15.37
CA LYS A 62 32.83 -12.16 -14.71
C LYS A 62 33.27 -13.60 -14.96
N GLU A 63 33.45 -14.01 -16.22
CA GLU A 63 33.82 -15.38 -16.58
C GLU A 63 35.17 -15.79 -15.95
N VAL A 64 36.14 -14.87 -15.94
CA VAL A 64 37.45 -15.11 -15.33
C VAL A 64 37.30 -15.26 -13.81
N LEU A 65 36.57 -14.37 -13.13
CA LEU A 65 36.29 -14.51 -11.69
C LEU A 65 35.61 -15.84 -11.35
N GLU A 66 34.67 -16.29 -12.18
CA GLU A 66 34.00 -17.58 -12.00
C GLU A 66 34.99 -18.74 -12.14
N VAL A 67 35.88 -18.72 -13.13
CA VAL A 67 36.90 -19.77 -13.28
C VAL A 67 37.84 -19.81 -12.08
N TYR A 68 38.35 -18.67 -11.63
CA TYR A 68 39.25 -18.65 -10.48
C TYR A 68 38.55 -19.06 -9.18
N GLY A 69 37.29 -18.67 -8.99
CA GLY A 69 36.51 -19.12 -7.84
C GLY A 69 36.31 -20.64 -7.76
N HIS A 70 36.27 -21.35 -8.90
CA HIS A 70 36.12 -22.81 -8.91
C HIS A 70 37.44 -23.58 -8.88
N TYR A 71 38.46 -23.10 -9.59
CA TYR A 71 39.71 -23.86 -9.80
C TYR A 71 40.85 -23.43 -8.87
N HIS A 72 40.78 -22.23 -8.28
CA HIS A 72 41.80 -21.67 -7.37
C HIS A 72 41.15 -21.10 -6.10
N PRO A 73 40.43 -21.93 -5.31
CA PRO A 73 39.59 -21.45 -4.21
C PRO A 73 40.38 -20.83 -3.06
N GLU A 74 41.60 -21.29 -2.78
CA GLU A 74 42.45 -20.77 -1.69
C GLU A 74 42.90 -19.33 -1.98
N GLU A 75 43.44 -19.09 -3.19
CA GLU A 75 43.82 -17.75 -3.63
C GLU A 75 42.60 -16.83 -3.79
N PHE A 76 41.46 -17.38 -4.26
CA PHE A 76 40.22 -16.60 -4.35
C PHE A 76 39.73 -16.16 -2.98
N GLU A 77 39.77 -17.05 -1.97
CA GLU A 77 39.40 -16.71 -0.59
C GLU A 77 40.32 -15.62 -0.01
N GLU A 78 41.63 -15.76 -0.19
CA GLU A 78 42.60 -14.79 0.30
C GLU A 78 42.40 -13.41 -0.34
N PHE A 79 42.09 -13.38 -1.64
CA PHE A 79 41.78 -12.15 -2.37
C PHE A 79 40.42 -11.56 -1.94
N PHE A 80 39.38 -12.38 -1.87
CA PHE A 80 38.00 -12.01 -1.54
C PHE A 80 37.78 -11.94 -0.01
N ASN A 81 38.67 -11.23 0.69
CA ASN A 81 38.67 -11.14 2.14
C ASN A 81 37.83 -9.97 2.69
N VAL A 82 37.57 -9.99 4.01
CA VAL A 82 36.80 -8.98 4.76
C VAL A 82 37.29 -7.54 4.52
N ARG A 83 38.61 -7.32 4.47
CA ARG A 83 39.19 -5.98 4.30
C ARG A 83 38.88 -5.43 2.92
N PHE A 84 39.02 -6.25 1.89
CA PHE A 84 38.70 -5.87 0.52
C PHE A 84 37.20 -5.57 0.35
N LEU A 85 36.33 -6.45 0.85
CA LEU A 85 34.87 -6.25 0.80
C LEU A 85 34.42 -4.99 1.54
N LEU A 86 35.03 -4.69 2.69
CA LEU A 86 34.74 -3.48 3.46
C LEU A 86 35.10 -2.22 2.65
N SER A 87 36.30 -2.16 2.05
CA SER A 87 36.70 -1.03 1.19
C SER A 87 35.77 -0.88 -0.01
N LEU A 88 35.39 -1.98 -0.68
CA LEU A 88 34.40 -1.95 -1.76
C LEU A 88 33.05 -1.35 -1.32
N LEU A 89 32.55 -1.74 -0.15
CA LEU A 89 31.23 -1.31 0.35
C LEU A 89 31.21 0.13 0.85
N GLN A 90 32.34 0.62 1.40
CA GLN A 90 32.45 1.93 2.04
C GLN A 90 33.05 3.01 1.13
N GLU A 91 34.02 2.67 0.30
CA GLU A 91 34.77 3.60 -0.57
C GLU A 91 34.38 3.40 -2.04
N GLY A 92 34.18 2.15 -2.46
CA GLY A 92 33.93 1.77 -3.85
C GLY A 92 35.18 1.15 -4.49
N TYR A 93 35.35 1.32 -5.81
CA TYR A 93 36.50 0.75 -6.53
C TYR A 93 36.98 1.69 -7.63
N GLY A 94 38.19 2.25 -7.48
CA GLY A 94 38.74 3.23 -8.41
C GLY A 94 37.78 4.42 -8.61
N PRO A 95 37.32 4.72 -9.83
CA PRO A 95 36.37 5.82 -10.09
C PRO A 95 34.93 5.49 -9.67
N LEU A 96 34.61 4.23 -9.36
CA LEU A 96 33.28 3.85 -8.91
C LEU A 96 33.11 4.19 -7.43
N GLY A 97 32.20 5.11 -7.13
CA GLY A 97 31.84 5.39 -5.75
C GLY A 97 31.06 4.24 -5.08
N LYS A 98 31.00 4.29 -3.74
CA LYS A 98 30.28 3.34 -2.85
C LYS A 98 28.80 3.06 -3.16
N ARG A 99 28.17 3.90 -3.99
CA ARG A 99 26.77 3.78 -4.45
C ARG A 99 26.64 3.04 -5.79
N SER A 100 27.72 2.57 -6.40
CA SER A 100 27.62 1.77 -7.62
C SER A 100 26.88 0.45 -7.35
N HIS A 101 25.90 0.10 -8.20
CA HIS A 101 25.19 -1.18 -8.08
C HIS A 101 26.08 -2.38 -8.49
N TYR A 102 27.12 -2.15 -9.30
CA TYR A 102 28.08 -3.18 -9.69
C TYR A 102 28.87 -3.75 -8.52
N VAL A 103 29.06 -2.97 -7.44
CA VAL A 103 29.72 -3.45 -6.23
C VAL A 103 28.92 -4.58 -5.58
N LEU A 104 27.59 -4.43 -5.46
CA LEU A 104 26.76 -5.47 -4.87
C LEU A 104 26.66 -6.70 -5.77
N ASP A 105 26.61 -6.51 -7.09
CA ASP A 105 26.63 -7.62 -8.04
C ASP A 105 27.96 -8.39 -8.00
N TYR A 106 29.09 -7.69 -7.84
CA TYR A 106 30.42 -8.30 -7.66
C TYR A 106 30.51 -9.10 -6.37
N ILE A 107 30.03 -8.54 -5.25
CA ILE A 107 30.03 -9.24 -3.95
C ILE A 107 29.14 -10.48 -4.02
N GLN A 108 27.96 -10.36 -4.64
CA GLN A 108 27.07 -11.50 -4.86
C GLN A 108 27.74 -12.60 -5.70
N LEU A 109 28.49 -12.22 -6.74
CA LEU A 109 29.24 -13.17 -7.57
C LEU A 109 30.33 -13.89 -6.76
N GLY A 110 31.15 -13.16 -6.00
CA GLY A 110 32.25 -13.77 -5.25
C GLY A 110 31.78 -14.60 -4.05
N LEU A 111 30.68 -14.21 -3.41
CA LEU A 111 30.12 -14.92 -2.26
C LEU A 111 29.88 -16.40 -2.52
N GLN A 112 29.43 -16.78 -3.72
CA GLN A 112 29.12 -18.17 -4.06
C GLN A 112 30.34 -19.11 -3.98
N PHE A 113 31.56 -18.57 -4.06
CA PHE A 113 32.81 -19.34 -4.02
C PHE A 113 33.42 -19.45 -2.63
N VAL A 114 32.99 -18.59 -1.69
CA VAL A 114 33.54 -18.54 -0.33
C VAL A 114 32.56 -19.05 0.73
N LEU A 115 31.40 -19.61 0.34
CA LEU A 115 30.35 -20.03 1.29
C LEU A 115 30.80 -21.14 2.25
N GLU A 116 31.63 -22.06 1.78
CA GLU A 116 32.11 -23.22 2.55
C GLU A 116 33.50 -22.97 3.15
N SER A 117 34.06 -21.78 2.93
CA SER A 117 35.41 -21.41 3.35
C SER A 117 35.48 -21.04 4.84
N PRO A 118 36.67 -21.13 5.47
CA PRO A 118 36.88 -20.66 6.85
C PRO A 118 36.51 -19.18 7.05
N SER A 119 36.70 -18.32 6.04
CA SER A 119 36.39 -16.89 6.10
C SER A 119 34.88 -16.56 6.01
N ALA A 120 34.03 -17.52 5.62
CA ALA A 120 32.61 -17.32 5.38
C ALA A 120 31.88 -16.61 6.53
N SER A 121 32.13 -17.06 7.77
CA SER A 121 31.49 -16.49 8.97
C SER A 121 31.82 -15.01 9.16
N SER A 122 33.09 -14.65 8.95
CA SER A 122 33.57 -13.27 9.06
C SER A 122 32.98 -12.39 7.95
N ILE A 123 32.87 -12.92 6.73
CA ILE A 123 32.23 -12.23 5.60
C ILE A 123 30.73 -12.02 5.87
N PHE A 124 30.01 -13.02 6.36
CA PHE A 124 28.60 -12.87 6.72
C PHE A 124 28.40 -11.84 7.84
N SER A 125 29.28 -11.84 8.85
CA SER A 125 29.25 -10.85 9.94
C SER A 125 29.44 -9.42 9.42
N LEU A 126 30.42 -9.21 8.54
CA LEU A 126 30.64 -7.93 7.86
C LEU A 126 29.38 -7.51 7.08
N LEU A 127 28.83 -8.40 6.25
CA LEU A 127 27.71 -8.09 5.40
C LEU A 127 26.45 -7.75 6.19
N ARG A 128 26.19 -8.41 7.34
CA ARG A 128 25.08 -8.05 8.23
C ARG A 128 25.14 -6.59 8.68
N ILE A 129 26.33 -6.06 8.95
CA ILE A 129 26.52 -4.68 9.38
C ILE A 129 26.37 -3.73 8.18
N GLU A 130 27.04 -4.06 7.07
CA GLU A 130 27.12 -3.17 5.91
C GLU A 130 25.81 -3.07 5.13
N VAL A 131 25.01 -4.15 5.03
CA VAL A 131 23.69 -4.07 4.40
C VAL A 131 22.73 -3.20 5.20
N LEU A 132 22.80 -3.25 6.55
CA LEU A 132 22.03 -2.37 7.41
C LEU A 132 22.47 -0.91 7.21
N ARG A 133 23.78 -0.64 7.28
CA ARG A 133 24.33 0.70 7.02
C ARG A 133 23.85 1.24 5.68
N LYS A 134 23.93 0.44 4.60
CA LYS A 134 23.48 0.86 3.26
C LYS A 134 21.99 1.17 3.21
N VAL A 135 21.13 0.39 3.85
CA VAL A 135 19.68 0.71 3.92
C VAL A 135 19.43 1.98 4.74
N CYS A 136 20.18 2.22 5.82
CA CYS A 136 20.11 3.48 6.56
C CYS A 136 20.53 4.71 5.72
N GLU A 137 21.37 4.55 4.70
CA GLU A 137 21.76 5.62 3.77
C GLU A 137 20.66 6.00 2.75
N ARG A 138 19.46 5.38 2.85
CA ARG A 138 18.31 5.57 1.94
C ARG A 138 18.67 5.35 0.45
N PRO A 139 19.06 4.13 0.07
CA PRO A 139 19.50 3.86 -1.28
C PRO A 139 18.32 3.85 -2.27
N SER A 140 18.65 3.99 -3.56
CA SER A 140 17.66 3.97 -4.65
C SER A 140 16.90 2.64 -4.73
N PRO A 141 15.71 2.59 -5.37
CA PRO A 141 14.94 1.36 -5.54
C PRO A 141 15.77 0.22 -6.16
N LYS A 142 16.58 0.55 -7.17
CA LYS A 142 17.49 -0.40 -7.84
C LYS A 142 18.53 -0.99 -6.88
N GLN A 143 19.16 -0.17 -6.05
CA GLN A 143 20.12 -0.65 -5.05
C GLN A 143 19.46 -1.50 -3.97
N CYS A 144 18.29 -1.08 -3.45
CA CYS A 144 17.50 -1.89 -2.52
C CYS A 144 17.15 -3.25 -3.12
N ALA A 145 16.78 -3.31 -4.40
CA ALA A 145 16.48 -4.56 -5.09
C ALA A 145 17.71 -5.47 -5.22
N LYS A 146 18.92 -4.91 -5.42
CA LYS A 146 20.18 -5.67 -5.41
C LYS A 146 20.52 -6.20 -4.02
N ILE A 147 20.39 -5.38 -2.97
CA ILE A 147 20.51 -5.83 -1.58
C ILE A 147 19.53 -6.98 -1.32
N SER A 148 18.28 -6.82 -1.77
CA SER A 148 17.23 -7.82 -1.60
C SER A 148 17.55 -9.14 -2.31
N LYS A 149 18.11 -9.07 -3.52
CA LYS A 149 18.58 -10.24 -4.25
C LYS A 149 19.70 -10.97 -3.50
N LEU A 150 20.71 -10.23 -3.01
CA LEU A 150 21.82 -10.78 -2.23
C LEU A 150 21.31 -11.49 -0.97
N LEU A 151 20.46 -10.83 -0.19
CA LEU A 151 19.92 -11.38 1.06
C LEU A 151 18.96 -12.55 0.85
N THR A 152 18.27 -12.58 -0.29
CA THR A 152 17.41 -13.71 -0.68
C THR A 152 18.26 -14.93 -1.03
N GLN A 153 19.39 -14.76 -1.69
CA GLN A 153 20.30 -15.87 -2.04
C GLN A 153 21.14 -16.33 -0.85
N HIS A 154 21.56 -15.40 0.01
CA HIS A 154 22.38 -15.67 1.18
C HIS A 154 21.71 -15.12 2.45
N PRO A 155 20.71 -15.84 3.01
CA PRO A 155 19.99 -15.41 4.21
C PRO A 155 20.88 -15.21 5.45
N GLN A 156 22.06 -15.86 5.47
CA GLN A 156 23.06 -15.69 6.52
C GLN A 156 23.53 -14.24 6.66
N CYS A 157 23.44 -13.43 5.60
CA CYS A 157 23.81 -12.02 5.58
C CYS A 157 22.72 -11.09 6.14
N ILE A 158 21.52 -11.59 6.45
CA ILE A 158 20.44 -10.78 7.01
C ILE A 158 20.83 -10.37 8.45
N PRO A 159 20.68 -9.08 8.83
CA PRO A 159 20.93 -8.65 10.20
C PRO A 159 20.11 -9.46 11.21
N ILE A 160 20.66 -9.67 12.41
CA ILE A 160 20.05 -10.50 13.47
C ILE A 160 19.67 -9.68 14.71
N GLY A 161 18.76 -10.21 15.52
CA GLY A 161 18.33 -9.59 16.77
C GLY A 161 17.74 -8.18 16.57
N LYS A 162 18.15 -7.21 17.39
CA LYS A 162 17.66 -5.82 17.31
C LYS A 162 17.98 -5.14 15.97
N HIS A 163 19.09 -5.52 15.33
CA HIS A 163 19.48 -4.98 14.02
C HIS A 163 18.56 -5.49 12.90
N GLN A 164 17.98 -6.69 13.03
CA GLN A 164 16.99 -7.18 12.08
C GLN A 164 15.72 -6.32 12.07
N LEU A 165 15.28 -5.94 13.27
CA LEU A 165 14.12 -5.06 13.42
C LEU A 165 14.40 -3.69 12.81
N LEU A 166 15.53 -3.07 13.16
CA LEU A 166 15.95 -1.80 12.59
C LEU A 166 16.07 -1.88 11.06
N PHE A 167 16.63 -2.98 10.54
CA PHE A 167 16.71 -3.22 9.10
C PHE A 167 15.34 -3.21 8.43
N CYS A 168 14.35 -3.91 8.98
CA CYS A 168 12.98 -3.91 8.43
C CYS A 168 12.37 -2.50 8.44
N GLN A 169 12.53 -1.76 9.54
CA GLN A 169 12.02 -0.39 9.67
C GLN A 169 12.67 0.55 8.65
N GLN A 170 13.99 0.50 8.49
CA GLN A 170 14.70 1.33 7.51
C GLN A 170 14.36 0.93 6.07
N LEU A 171 14.12 -0.36 5.80
CA LEU A 171 13.71 -0.81 4.48
C LEU A 171 12.32 -0.27 4.11
N ILE A 172 11.38 -0.26 5.06
CA ILE A 172 10.06 0.38 4.87
C ILE A 172 10.19 1.88 4.65
N ARG A 173 11.07 2.57 5.40
CA ARG A 173 11.37 3.98 5.14
C ARG A 173 11.91 4.19 3.73
N CYS A 174 12.80 3.32 3.25
CA CYS A 174 13.29 3.40 1.86
C CYS A 174 12.15 3.27 0.86
N ILE A 175 11.25 2.27 1.03
CA ILE A 175 10.06 2.10 0.18
C ILE A 175 9.21 3.37 0.19
N GLY A 176 9.05 4.01 1.35
CA GLY A 176 8.33 5.29 1.49
C GLY A 176 8.92 6.45 0.69
N HIS A 177 10.19 6.40 0.30
CA HIS A 177 10.85 7.43 -0.52
C HIS A 177 11.04 6.98 -1.99
N PHE A 178 10.58 5.79 -2.38
CA PHE A 178 10.75 5.31 -3.75
C PHE A 178 9.92 6.15 -4.72
N GLN A 179 10.58 6.72 -5.72
CA GLN A 179 9.95 7.48 -6.80
C GLN A 179 10.34 6.88 -8.14
N CYS A 180 9.40 6.86 -9.08
CA CYS A 180 9.66 6.58 -10.48
C CYS A 180 9.73 7.92 -11.20
N ALA A 181 10.92 8.28 -11.70
CA ALA A 181 11.17 9.59 -12.33
C ALA A 181 10.87 9.61 -13.84
N SER A 182 10.54 8.46 -14.43
CA SER A 182 10.31 8.29 -15.86
C SER A 182 8.87 7.88 -16.12
N ASP A 183 8.30 8.41 -17.20
CA ASP A 183 6.97 8.04 -17.70
C ASP A 183 7.05 6.90 -18.74
N GLY A 184 8.25 6.39 -19.02
CA GLY A 184 8.47 5.27 -19.95
C GLY A 184 7.94 3.95 -19.38
N GLU A 185 7.22 3.19 -20.20
CA GLU A 185 6.63 1.90 -19.78
C GLU A 185 7.68 0.91 -19.24
N GLU A 186 8.84 0.80 -19.90
CA GLU A 186 9.93 -0.07 -19.45
C GLU A 186 10.48 0.35 -18.07
N ASP A 187 10.64 1.66 -17.83
CA ASP A 187 11.14 2.18 -16.56
C ASP A 187 10.13 1.99 -15.42
N ILE A 188 8.84 2.14 -15.70
CA ILE A 188 7.75 1.86 -14.75
C ILE A 188 7.75 0.37 -14.39
N MET A 189 7.90 -0.51 -15.38
CA MET A 189 7.97 -1.96 -15.14
C MET A 189 9.22 -2.35 -14.35
N GLU A 190 10.39 -1.77 -14.65
CA GLU A 190 11.62 -2.00 -13.86
C GLU A 190 11.42 -1.50 -12.42
N PHE A 191 10.80 -0.34 -12.23
CA PHE A 191 10.49 0.20 -10.91
C PHE A 191 9.57 -0.73 -10.11
N LEU A 192 8.46 -1.18 -10.69
CA LEU A 192 7.53 -2.10 -10.05
C LEU A 192 8.21 -3.42 -9.66
N GLU A 193 9.06 -3.97 -10.53
CA GLU A 193 9.85 -5.17 -10.25
C GLU A 193 10.83 -4.96 -9.08
N GLN A 194 11.52 -3.80 -9.05
CA GLN A 194 12.42 -3.42 -7.96
C GLN A 194 11.67 -3.32 -6.64
N VAL A 195 10.53 -2.63 -6.58
CA VAL A 195 9.71 -2.53 -5.36
C VAL A 195 9.22 -3.91 -4.89
N ASN A 196 8.79 -4.77 -5.82
CA ASN A 196 8.32 -6.12 -5.49
C ASN A 196 9.45 -7.00 -4.93
N LYS A 197 10.68 -6.89 -5.44
CA LYS A 197 11.86 -7.57 -4.88
C LYS A 197 12.15 -7.13 -3.44
N VAL A 198 12.04 -5.84 -3.16
CA VAL A 198 12.31 -5.27 -1.84
C VAL A 198 11.26 -5.68 -0.81
N SER A 199 9.98 -5.54 -1.18
CA SER A 199 8.87 -5.95 -0.31
C SER A 199 8.79 -7.48 -0.14
N GLY A 200 9.18 -8.25 -1.15
CA GLY A 200 9.33 -9.70 -1.05
C GLY A 200 10.41 -10.14 -0.04
N LEU A 201 11.50 -9.38 0.12
CA LEU A 201 12.48 -9.64 1.18
C LEU A 201 11.85 -9.45 2.57
N LEU A 202 11.08 -8.37 2.78
CA LEU A 202 10.37 -8.13 4.04
C LEU A 202 9.45 -9.31 4.38
N GLN A 203 8.67 -9.79 3.40
CA GLN A 203 7.82 -10.97 3.57
C GLN A 203 8.63 -12.18 4.04
N ARG A 204 9.80 -12.43 3.44
CA ARG A 204 10.65 -13.57 3.80
C ARG A 204 11.17 -13.45 5.23
N ILE A 205 11.61 -12.25 5.63
CA ILE A 205 12.06 -12.00 7.01
C ILE A 205 10.91 -12.24 7.99
N TRP A 206 9.70 -11.74 7.69
CA TRP A 206 8.52 -11.91 8.55
C TRP A 206 8.04 -13.36 8.66
N ARG A 207 8.20 -14.18 7.63
CA ARG A 207 7.91 -15.63 7.71
C ARG A 207 8.82 -16.34 8.70
N THR A 208 10.07 -15.91 8.81
CA THR A 208 11.02 -16.49 9.78
C THR A 208 10.87 -15.86 11.17
N GLN A 209 10.58 -14.55 11.25
CA GLN A 209 10.48 -13.79 12.49
C GLN A 209 9.18 -12.98 12.53
N THR A 210 8.08 -13.62 12.90
CA THR A 210 6.74 -12.99 12.94
C THR A 210 6.66 -11.83 13.94
N SER A 211 7.48 -11.82 14.99
CA SER A 211 7.54 -10.72 15.95
C SER A 211 8.03 -9.39 15.35
N ALA A 212 8.65 -9.42 14.16
CA ALA A 212 9.05 -8.21 13.45
C ALA A 212 7.89 -7.52 12.70
N ILE A 213 6.76 -8.19 12.50
CA ILE A 213 5.61 -7.66 11.73
C ILE A 213 5.04 -6.42 12.41
N LEU A 214 4.60 -6.52 13.68
CA LEU A 214 3.93 -5.41 14.37
C LEU A 214 4.82 -4.15 14.49
N PRO A 215 6.11 -4.24 14.89
CA PRO A 215 7.00 -3.09 14.88
C PRO A 215 7.22 -2.49 13.48
N SER A 216 7.24 -3.32 12.43
CA SER A 216 7.36 -2.85 11.06
C SER A 216 6.10 -2.12 10.59
N LEU A 217 4.91 -2.59 11.00
CA LEU A 217 3.64 -1.92 10.73
C LEU A 217 3.49 -0.61 11.50
N LYS A 218 4.02 -0.53 12.73
CA LYS A 218 4.10 0.73 13.47
C LYS A 218 4.93 1.76 12.70
N GLU A 219 6.08 1.35 12.17
CA GLU A 219 6.92 2.24 11.35
C GLU A 219 6.21 2.68 10.06
N LEU A 220 5.55 1.74 9.38
CA LEU A 220 4.73 2.05 8.20
C LEU A 220 3.62 3.06 8.55
N PHE A 221 2.95 2.88 9.69
CA PHE A 221 1.95 3.83 10.16
C PHE A 221 2.56 5.22 10.43
N THR A 222 3.69 5.29 11.14
CA THR A 222 4.41 6.54 11.40
C THR A 222 4.71 7.31 10.10
N ILE A 223 5.11 6.61 9.04
CA ILE A 223 5.38 7.24 7.73
C ILE A 223 4.09 7.79 7.13
N ILE A 224 3.01 7.01 7.06
CA ILE A 224 1.76 7.47 6.44
C ILE A 224 0.97 8.44 7.32
N SER A 225 1.18 8.48 8.62
CA SER A 225 0.53 9.44 9.51
C SER A 225 1.30 10.76 9.62
N SER A 226 2.51 10.86 9.07
CA SER A 226 3.32 12.08 9.13
C SER A 226 2.64 13.24 8.40
N THR A 227 2.46 14.35 9.11
CA THR A 227 1.88 15.60 8.58
C THR A 227 2.96 16.59 8.12
N GLU A 228 4.24 16.20 8.17
CA GLU A 228 5.35 17.07 7.78
C GLU A 228 5.34 17.32 6.26
N GLU A 229 5.50 18.59 5.87
CA GLU A 229 5.21 19.10 4.52
C GLU A 229 6.29 18.80 3.46
N GLN A 230 7.42 18.17 3.81
CA GLN A 230 8.57 18.12 2.91
C GLN A 230 8.40 17.16 1.72
N GLU A 231 7.88 15.95 1.92
CA GLU A 231 7.62 14.99 0.83
C GLU A 231 6.46 14.03 1.18
N THR A 232 5.55 13.83 0.22
CA THR A 232 4.50 12.82 0.37
C THR A 232 5.08 11.42 0.22
N PRO A 233 4.77 10.47 1.13
CA PRO A 233 5.29 9.12 1.05
C PRO A 233 4.77 8.40 -0.20
N SER A 234 5.60 7.53 -0.76
CA SER A 234 5.32 6.77 -1.96
C SER A 234 4.19 5.77 -1.77
N ASN A 235 3.35 5.64 -2.81
CA ASN A 235 2.35 4.57 -2.91
C ASN A 235 2.96 3.17 -2.99
N ALA A 236 4.28 3.06 -3.23
CA ALA A 236 5.01 1.80 -3.13
C ALA A 236 4.87 1.13 -1.75
N LEU A 237 4.53 1.89 -0.68
CA LEU A 237 4.23 1.33 0.64
C LEU A 237 3.06 0.34 0.64
N ALA A 238 2.14 0.42 -0.34
CA ALA A 238 1.09 -0.56 -0.54
C ALA A 238 1.66 -1.99 -0.74
N SER A 239 2.87 -2.10 -1.32
CA SER A 239 3.56 -3.38 -1.50
C SER A 239 3.96 -4.08 -0.19
N VAL A 240 3.95 -3.36 0.93
CA VAL A 240 4.28 -3.89 2.26
C VAL A 240 3.07 -4.59 2.89
N VAL A 241 1.90 -3.94 2.85
CA VAL A 241 0.69 -4.44 3.54
C VAL A 241 0.09 -5.68 2.90
N GLN A 242 0.32 -5.92 1.60
CA GLN A 242 -0.13 -7.14 0.92
C GLN A 242 0.46 -8.45 1.50
N PHE A 243 1.55 -8.36 2.26
CA PHE A 243 2.23 -9.52 2.86
C PHE A 243 1.87 -9.75 4.32
N VAL A 244 1.02 -8.90 4.90
CA VAL A 244 0.58 -9.04 6.28
C VAL A 244 -0.54 -10.09 6.33
N PRO A 245 -0.43 -11.11 7.20
CA PRO A 245 -1.50 -12.09 7.41
C PRO A 245 -2.81 -11.40 7.80
N LEU A 246 -3.93 -11.79 7.19
CA LEU A 246 -5.24 -11.16 7.43
C LEU A 246 -5.71 -11.39 8.87
N GLU A 247 -5.24 -12.45 9.52
CA GLU A 247 -5.53 -12.78 10.92
C GLU A 247 -5.00 -11.71 11.89
N LEU A 248 -3.99 -10.95 11.48
CA LEU A 248 -3.45 -9.84 12.27
C LEU A 248 -4.20 -8.52 12.04
N MET A 249 -5.05 -8.44 11.01
CA MET A 249 -5.72 -7.21 10.60
C MET A 249 -6.56 -6.61 11.73
N ASP A 250 -7.48 -7.39 12.31
CA ASP A 250 -8.36 -6.90 13.37
C ASP A 250 -7.57 -6.41 14.60
N GLY A 251 -6.47 -7.08 14.94
CA GLY A 251 -5.58 -6.67 16.03
C GLY A 251 -4.87 -5.35 15.73
N VAL A 252 -4.34 -5.21 14.52
CA VAL A 252 -3.63 -3.98 14.08
C VAL A 252 -4.61 -2.80 14.02
N ILE A 253 -5.77 -2.97 13.39
CA ILE A 253 -6.78 -1.91 13.27
C ILE A 253 -7.31 -1.50 14.63
N ARG A 254 -7.65 -2.47 15.51
CA ARG A 254 -8.14 -2.15 16.86
C ARG A 254 -7.11 -1.40 17.70
N ASN A 255 -5.83 -1.78 17.60
CA ASN A 255 -4.77 -1.04 18.30
C ASN A 255 -4.65 0.37 17.73
N LEU A 256 -4.75 0.53 16.42
CA LEU A 256 -4.61 1.81 15.76
C LEU A 256 -5.76 2.78 16.07
N THR A 257 -7.01 2.31 16.07
CA THR A 257 -8.18 3.16 16.26
C THR A 257 -8.42 3.54 17.72
N ASN A 258 -7.84 2.79 18.67
CA ASN A 258 -7.97 3.02 20.11
C ASN A 258 -6.69 3.64 20.73
N ASP A 259 -5.70 4.01 19.92
CA ASP A 259 -4.48 4.63 20.43
C ASP A 259 -4.68 6.14 20.62
N ASP A 260 -4.86 6.55 21.87
CA ASP A 260 -5.06 7.95 22.26
C ASP A 260 -3.87 8.87 21.92
N SER A 261 -2.69 8.31 21.60
CA SER A 261 -1.54 9.11 21.17
C SER A 261 -1.64 9.60 19.72
N ILE A 262 -2.55 9.02 18.92
CA ILE A 262 -2.72 9.37 17.51
C ILE A 262 -3.77 10.47 17.39
N THR A 263 -3.35 11.62 16.88
CA THR A 263 -4.25 12.75 16.64
C THR A 263 -5.20 12.48 15.46
N ASP A 264 -6.36 13.13 15.46
CA ASP A 264 -7.35 13.01 14.37
C ASP A 264 -6.75 13.42 13.01
N VAL A 265 -5.86 14.42 12.98
CA VAL A 265 -5.16 14.87 11.76
C VAL A 265 -4.20 13.80 11.23
N GLN A 266 -3.43 13.16 12.13
CA GLN A 266 -2.55 12.05 11.77
C GLN A 266 -3.34 10.86 11.24
N MET A 267 -4.45 10.52 11.90
CA MET A 267 -5.33 9.44 11.49
C MET A 267 -5.94 9.71 10.12
N MET A 268 -6.45 10.94 9.90
CA MET A 268 -7.01 11.40 8.63
C MET A 268 -5.97 11.36 7.49
N THR A 269 -4.75 11.80 7.77
CA THR A 269 -3.63 11.75 6.82
C THR A 269 -3.29 10.30 6.46
N ALA A 270 -3.23 9.41 7.45
CA ALA A 270 -2.94 8.00 7.26
C ALA A 270 -3.99 7.30 6.40
N ILE A 271 -5.29 7.39 6.74
CA ILE A 271 -6.35 6.77 5.94
C ILE A 271 -6.42 7.38 4.54
N GLY A 272 -6.19 8.70 4.40
CA GLY A 272 -6.14 9.37 3.11
C GLY A 272 -5.04 8.80 2.20
N ARG A 273 -3.85 8.54 2.74
CA ARG A 273 -2.74 7.90 2.00
C ARG A 273 -2.98 6.42 1.75
N MET A 274 -3.62 5.70 2.68
CA MET A 274 -4.05 4.31 2.45
C MET A 274 -5.04 4.20 1.29
N ILE A 275 -5.96 5.15 1.15
CA ILE A 275 -6.88 5.17 0.00
C ILE A 275 -6.13 5.43 -1.32
N ASP A 276 -5.10 6.27 -1.32
CA ASP A 276 -4.28 6.50 -2.52
C ASP A 276 -3.57 5.21 -3.01
N TRP A 277 -3.30 4.25 -2.11
CA TRP A 277 -2.74 2.94 -2.43
C TRP A 277 -3.59 2.07 -3.34
N VAL A 278 -4.89 2.38 -3.50
CA VAL A 278 -5.73 1.76 -4.53
C VAL A 278 -5.12 1.93 -5.92
N SER A 279 -4.26 2.93 -6.12
CA SER A 279 -3.53 3.15 -7.37
C SER A 279 -2.34 2.19 -7.59
N TRP A 280 -1.96 1.38 -6.60
CA TRP A 280 -0.79 0.50 -6.70
C TRP A 280 -1.13 -0.80 -7.43
N PRO A 281 -0.53 -1.07 -8.62
CA PRO A 281 -0.99 -2.14 -9.52
C PRO A 281 -0.69 -3.55 -9.00
N LEU A 282 0.34 -3.73 -8.18
CA LEU A 282 0.73 -5.06 -7.68
C LEU A 282 0.12 -5.38 -6.31
N GLY A 283 -0.70 -4.48 -5.75
CA GLY A 283 -1.22 -4.61 -4.39
C GLY A 283 -2.32 -5.66 -4.30
N LYS A 284 -2.18 -6.60 -3.36
CA LYS A 284 -3.24 -7.55 -3.00
C LYS A 284 -3.88 -7.19 -1.66
N ASN A 285 -5.19 -7.37 -1.56
CA ASN A 285 -5.97 -7.11 -0.34
C ASN A 285 -5.89 -5.66 0.19
N ILE A 286 -5.47 -4.70 -0.64
CA ILE A 286 -5.33 -3.28 -0.23
C ILE A 286 -6.69 -2.71 0.15
N ASP A 287 -7.70 -3.02 -0.65
CA ASP A 287 -9.12 -2.76 -0.42
C ASP A 287 -9.57 -3.23 0.97
N LYS A 288 -9.20 -4.46 1.37
CA LYS A 288 -9.56 -5.01 2.68
C LYS A 288 -8.96 -4.21 3.82
N TRP A 289 -7.69 -3.82 3.72
CA TRP A 289 -7.03 -2.99 4.73
C TRP A 289 -7.66 -1.59 4.85
N ILE A 290 -7.99 -0.95 3.72
CA ILE A 290 -8.68 0.34 3.69
C ILE A 290 -10.06 0.21 4.35
N ILE A 291 -10.87 -0.74 3.89
CA ILE A 291 -12.22 -0.96 4.39
C ILE A 291 -12.19 -1.32 5.88
N ALA A 292 -11.24 -2.15 6.32
CA ALA A 292 -11.10 -2.50 7.73
C ALA A 292 -10.79 -1.27 8.60
N LEU A 293 -9.89 -0.37 8.14
CA LEU A 293 -9.63 0.87 8.86
C LEU A 293 -10.86 1.79 8.88
N LEU A 294 -11.57 1.95 7.76
CA LEU A 294 -12.80 2.74 7.72
C LEU A 294 -13.88 2.17 8.66
N LYS A 295 -14.03 0.84 8.73
CA LYS A 295 -14.91 0.16 9.69
C LYS A 295 -14.46 0.38 11.13
N GLY A 296 -13.16 0.30 11.39
CA GLY A 296 -12.57 0.55 12.70
C GLY A 296 -12.85 1.97 13.19
N LEU A 297 -12.64 2.98 12.33
CA LEU A 297 -12.96 4.37 12.62
C LEU A 297 -14.46 4.59 12.89
N ALA A 298 -15.33 3.91 12.14
CA ALA A 298 -16.77 3.96 12.40
C ALA A 298 -17.12 3.34 13.77
N ALA A 299 -16.46 2.25 14.16
CA ALA A 299 -16.65 1.59 15.45
C ALA A 299 -16.31 2.50 16.64
N VAL A 300 -15.28 3.32 16.51
CA VAL A 300 -14.88 4.33 17.51
C VAL A 300 -15.53 5.69 17.28
N LYS A 301 -16.58 5.75 16.45
CA LYS A 301 -17.39 6.95 16.17
C LYS A 301 -16.61 8.17 15.65
N LYS A 302 -15.51 7.95 14.94
CA LYS A 302 -14.71 9.02 14.29
C LYS A 302 -15.33 9.44 12.96
N PHE A 303 -16.61 9.84 12.97
CA PHE A 303 -17.37 10.12 11.74
C PHE A 303 -16.87 11.34 10.97
N SER A 304 -16.37 12.39 11.64
CA SER A 304 -15.82 13.56 10.96
C SER A 304 -14.65 13.20 10.04
N ILE A 305 -13.75 12.31 10.49
CA ILE A 305 -12.64 11.80 9.67
C ILE A 305 -13.17 11.05 8.46
N LEU A 306 -14.16 10.17 8.67
CA LEU A 306 -14.76 9.38 7.58
C LEU A 306 -15.45 10.26 6.54
N ILE A 307 -16.11 11.33 6.97
CA ILE A 307 -16.79 12.29 6.08
C ILE A 307 -15.75 13.01 5.22
N GLU A 308 -14.77 13.64 5.85
CA GLU A 308 -13.77 14.47 5.16
C GLU A 308 -12.90 13.66 4.19
N VAL A 309 -12.46 12.47 4.61
CA VAL A 309 -11.69 11.58 3.76
C VAL A 309 -12.52 11.05 2.60
N THR A 310 -13.82 10.79 2.81
CA THR A 310 -14.72 10.37 1.73
C THR A 310 -14.85 11.46 0.69
N LEU A 311 -15.22 12.68 1.09
CA LEU A 311 -15.39 13.81 0.18
C LEU A 311 -14.10 14.15 -0.58
N SER A 312 -12.94 14.07 0.08
CA SER A 312 -11.65 14.42 -0.54
C SER A 312 -11.06 13.34 -1.46
N LYS A 313 -11.45 12.07 -1.32
CA LYS A 313 -10.83 10.95 -2.06
C LYS A 313 -11.75 10.22 -3.03
N ILE A 314 -13.08 10.37 -2.92
CA ILE A 314 -14.02 9.52 -3.66
C ILE A 314 -13.86 9.62 -5.19
N GLU A 315 -13.63 10.82 -5.74
CA GLU A 315 -13.37 10.99 -7.19
C GLU A 315 -12.08 10.28 -7.63
N LYS A 316 -11.03 10.31 -6.78
CA LYS A 316 -9.78 9.62 -7.07
C LYS A 316 -9.99 8.12 -7.11
N VAL A 317 -10.71 7.55 -6.15
CA VAL A 317 -11.07 6.12 -6.14
C VAL A 317 -11.91 5.76 -7.37
N PHE A 318 -12.93 6.57 -7.67
CA PHE A 318 -13.80 6.38 -8.83
C PHE A 318 -13.02 6.34 -10.15
N SER A 319 -12.05 7.24 -10.32
CA SER A 319 -11.19 7.27 -11.52
C SER A 319 -10.41 5.97 -11.75
N LYS A 320 -10.14 5.19 -10.69
CA LYS A 320 -9.39 3.93 -10.78
C LYS A 320 -10.17 2.78 -11.39
N LEU A 321 -11.50 2.89 -11.51
CA LEU A 321 -12.32 1.90 -12.20
C LEU A 321 -11.96 1.78 -13.70
N LEU A 322 -11.33 2.81 -14.29
CA LEU A 322 -10.82 2.76 -15.67
C LEU A 322 -9.65 1.79 -15.86
N TYR A 323 -8.96 1.38 -14.80
CA TYR A 323 -7.72 0.60 -14.89
C TYR A 323 -7.97 -0.86 -14.47
N PRO A 324 -7.98 -1.83 -15.40
CA PRO A 324 -8.38 -3.21 -15.12
C PRO A 324 -7.67 -3.87 -13.93
N ILE A 325 -6.38 -3.59 -13.75
CA ILE A 325 -5.54 -4.22 -12.72
C ILE A 325 -5.99 -3.86 -11.29
N VAL A 326 -6.46 -2.63 -11.07
CA VAL A 326 -6.86 -2.13 -9.73
C VAL A 326 -8.37 -1.97 -9.58
N ARG A 327 -9.13 -2.21 -10.65
CA ARG A 327 -10.57 -1.94 -10.76
C ARG A 327 -11.38 -2.60 -9.65
N GLU A 328 -11.17 -3.88 -9.38
CA GLU A 328 -11.93 -4.64 -8.37
C GLU A 328 -11.75 -4.05 -6.97
N GLY A 329 -10.50 -3.80 -6.57
CA GLY A 329 -10.21 -3.19 -5.28
C GLY A 329 -10.74 -1.75 -5.16
N ALA A 330 -10.63 -0.96 -6.23
CA ALA A 330 -11.17 0.39 -6.27
C ALA A 330 -12.70 0.41 -6.15
N LEU A 331 -13.38 -0.49 -6.85
CA LEU A 331 -14.84 -0.64 -6.78
C LEU A 331 -15.30 -1.07 -5.38
N SER A 332 -14.59 -2.00 -4.74
CA SER A 332 -14.89 -2.43 -3.36
C SER A 332 -14.80 -1.27 -2.37
N VAL A 333 -13.74 -0.46 -2.45
CA VAL A 333 -13.57 0.73 -1.61
C VAL A 333 -14.66 1.77 -1.91
N LEU A 334 -14.96 2.02 -3.18
CA LEU A 334 -16.01 2.95 -3.60
C LEU A 334 -17.40 2.54 -3.08
N GLN A 335 -17.76 1.26 -3.22
CA GLN A 335 -19.00 0.70 -2.69
C GLN A 335 -19.12 0.93 -1.20
N TYR A 336 -18.06 0.61 -0.44
CA TYR A 336 -18.07 0.83 1.00
C TYR A 336 -18.23 2.33 1.33
N MET A 337 -17.49 3.22 0.68
CA MET A 337 -17.58 4.67 0.91
C MET A 337 -19.00 5.19 0.67
N LEU A 338 -19.60 4.89 -0.49
CA LEU A 338 -20.94 5.38 -0.85
C LEU A 338 -22.05 4.73 -0.02
N LEU A 339 -22.01 3.42 0.19
CA LEU A 339 -23.04 2.73 0.96
C LEU A 339 -22.95 3.07 2.46
N SER A 340 -21.82 3.54 2.96
CA SER A 340 -21.70 4.00 4.35
C SER A 340 -22.03 5.48 4.52
N PHE A 341 -21.76 6.31 3.51
CA PHE A 341 -22.03 7.75 3.50
C PHE A 341 -23.51 8.02 3.11
N GLN A 342 -24.43 7.79 4.04
CA GLN A 342 -25.88 7.90 3.77
C GLN A 342 -26.56 9.18 4.30
N HIS A 343 -25.84 10.04 5.00
CA HIS A 343 -26.39 11.22 5.68
C HIS A 343 -26.48 12.46 4.78
N SER A 344 -25.70 12.52 3.69
CA SER A 344 -25.71 13.59 2.68
C SER A 344 -25.46 13.01 1.29
N HIS A 345 -26.01 13.67 0.26
CA HIS A 345 -25.84 13.28 -1.15
C HIS A 345 -24.51 13.77 -1.75
N GLU A 346 -23.76 14.63 -1.05
CA GLU A 346 -22.54 15.28 -1.54
C GLU A 346 -21.54 14.33 -2.17
N ALA A 347 -21.15 13.25 -1.47
CA ALA A 347 -20.17 12.30 -1.96
C ALA A 347 -20.59 11.65 -3.28
N PHE A 348 -21.86 11.27 -3.42
CA PHE A 348 -22.39 10.71 -4.66
C PHE A 348 -22.47 11.76 -5.78
N HIS A 349 -22.89 12.98 -5.44
CA HIS A 349 -23.03 14.08 -6.40
C HIS A 349 -21.70 14.50 -7.04
N LEU A 350 -20.58 14.37 -6.32
CA LEU A 350 -19.24 14.56 -6.87
C LEU A 350 -18.93 13.62 -8.05
N LEU A 351 -19.58 12.45 -8.12
CA LEU A 351 -19.31 11.45 -9.15
C LEU A 351 -20.16 11.61 -10.41
N LEU A 352 -21.30 12.31 -10.33
CA LEU A 352 -22.29 12.39 -11.42
C LEU A 352 -21.71 12.86 -12.76
N PRO A 353 -20.83 13.89 -12.81
CA PRO A 353 -20.24 14.33 -14.07
C PRO A 353 -19.35 13.27 -14.74
N HIS A 354 -18.79 12.34 -13.95
CA HIS A 354 -17.79 11.36 -14.41
C HIS A 354 -18.40 10.03 -14.81
N ILE A 355 -19.58 9.68 -14.26
CA ILE A 355 -20.23 8.39 -14.47
C ILE A 355 -20.50 8.07 -15.96
N PRO A 356 -21.11 8.97 -16.76
CA PRO A 356 -21.41 8.65 -18.16
C PRO A 356 -20.16 8.30 -18.97
N ARG A 357 -19.06 9.03 -18.75
CA ARG A 357 -17.77 8.79 -19.42
C ARG A 357 -17.16 7.44 -19.00
N LEU A 358 -17.20 7.11 -17.72
CA LEU A 358 -16.71 5.83 -17.22
C LEU A 358 -17.50 4.67 -17.84
N VAL A 359 -18.83 4.75 -17.81
CA VAL A 359 -19.72 3.72 -18.34
C VAL A 359 -19.49 3.51 -19.84
N ALA A 360 -19.39 4.58 -20.62
CA ALA A 360 -19.09 4.50 -22.04
C ALA A 360 -17.73 3.85 -22.32
N SER A 361 -16.70 4.17 -21.52
CA SER A 361 -15.37 3.60 -21.67
C SER A 361 -15.35 2.10 -21.36
N LEU A 362 -16.01 1.68 -20.28
CA LEU A 362 -16.10 0.25 -19.91
C LEU A 362 -16.94 -0.56 -20.89
N LYS A 363 -18.05 0.00 -21.41
CA LYS A 363 -18.84 -0.62 -22.48
C LYS A 363 -18.03 -0.84 -23.75
N LYS A 364 -17.08 0.06 -24.05
CA LYS A 364 -16.19 -0.06 -25.22
C LYS A 364 -15.07 -1.10 -25.00
N GLU A 365 -14.64 -1.32 -23.76
CA GLU A 365 -13.58 -2.28 -23.44
C GLU A 365 -14.00 -3.74 -23.71
N ASP A 366 -15.29 -4.05 -23.56
CA ASP A 366 -15.89 -5.38 -23.83
C ASP A 366 -15.11 -6.55 -23.18
N SER A 367 -14.70 -6.36 -21.92
CA SER A 367 -14.02 -7.38 -21.13
C SER A 367 -14.93 -7.91 -20.01
N ASN A 368 -14.66 -9.13 -19.54
CA ASN A 368 -15.36 -9.71 -18.38
C ASN A 368 -15.25 -8.82 -17.13
N SER A 369 -14.06 -8.22 -16.93
CA SER A 369 -13.80 -7.30 -15.82
C SER A 369 -14.63 -6.02 -15.95
N ALA A 370 -14.73 -5.47 -17.16
CA ALA A 370 -15.55 -4.28 -17.42
C ALA A 370 -17.04 -4.57 -17.21
N THR A 371 -17.53 -5.72 -17.71
CA THR A 371 -18.92 -6.15 -17.56
C THR A 371 -19.30 -6.32 -16.09
N SER A 372 -18.52 -7.10 -15.33
CA SER A 372 -18.75 -7.26 -13.88
C SER A 372 -18.70 -5.93 -13.13
N SER A 373 -17.79 -5.04 -13.50
CA SER A 373 -17.68 -3.72 -12.88
C SER A 373 -18.87 -2.82 -13.21
N LEU A 374 -19.42 -2.90 -14.42
CA LEU A 374 -20.60 -2.14 -14.84
C LEU A 374 -21.85 -2.60 -14.10
N GLU A 375 -22.04 -3.91 -13.94
CA GLU A 375 -23.18 -4.47 -13.19
C GLU A 375 -23.17 -4.01 -11.73
N GLN A 376 -22.03 -4.14 -11.07
CA GLN A 376 -21.86 -3.70 -9.67
C GLN A 376 -21.95 -2.18 -9.51
N LEU A 377 -21.46 -1.41 -10.49
CA LEU A 377 -21.60 0.05 -10.47
C LEU A 377 -23.05 0.48 -10.69
N ALA A 378 -23.79 -0.18 -11.58
CA ALA A 378 -25.21 0.06 -11.79
C ALA A 378 -26.02 -0.22 -10.52
N GLU A 379 -25.75 -1.35 -9.85
CA GLU A 379 -26.38 -1.68 -8.56
C GLU A 379 -26.13 -0.57 -7.53
N LEU A 380 -24.88 -0.11 -7.41
CA LEU A 380 -24.50 0.97 -6.50
C LEU A 380 -25.18 2.30 -6.82
N ILE A 381 -25.23 2.69 -8.11
CA ILE A 381 -25.90 3.92 -8.57
C ILE A 381 -27.39 3.87 -8.23
N HIS A 382 -28.05 2.73 -8.47
CA HIS A 382 -29.46 2.56 -8.12
C HIS A 382 -29.71 2.63 -6.61
N CYS A 383 -28.80 2.09 -5.78
CA CYS A 383 -28.85 2.33 -4.33
C CYS A 383 -28.77 3.81 -3.98
N MET A 384 -27.88 4.57 -4.63
CA MET A 384 -27.72 6.00 -4.38
C MET A 384 -28.93 6.82 -4.85
N PHE A 385 -29.53 6.52 -6.00
CA PHE A 385 -30.77 7.15 -6.45
C PHE A 385 -31.95 6.88 -5.52
N PHE A 386 -32.08 5.63 -5.04
CA PHE A 386 -33.12 5.28 -4.08
C PHE A 386 -32.93 6.04 -2.76
N ARG A 387 -31.69 6.14 -2.28
CA ARG A 387 -31.36 6.84 -1.04
C ARG A 387 -31.54 8.36 -1.15
N PHE A 388 -31.08 8.96 -2.24
CA PHE A 388 -31.05 10.40 -2.48
C PHE A 388 -31.99 10.81 -3.61
N SER A 389 -33.28 10.60 -3.44
CA SER A 389 -34.30 11.02 -4.40
C SER A 389 -34.50 12.55 -4.41
N GLY A 390 -35.15 13.08 -5.46
CA GLY A 390 -35.48 14.51 -5.56
C GLY A 390 -34.62 15.33 -6.53
N PHE A 391 -33.77 14.70 -7.34
CA PHE A 391 -32.86 15.37 -8.29
C PHE A 391 -32.98 14.85 -9.73
N PRO A 392 -34.18 14.86 -10.36
CA PRO A 392 -34.42 14.24 -11.66
C PRO A 392 -33.51 14.78 -12.77
N ASP A 393 -33.45 16.11 -12.93
CA ASP A 393 -32.65 16.76 -13.99
C ASP A 393 -31.16 16.45 -13.87
N LEU A 394 -30.66 16.33 -12.62
CA LEU A 394 -29.27 16.03 -12.35
C LEU A 394 -28.94 14.55 -12.61
N TYR A 395 -29.91 13.65 -12.41
CA TYR A 395 -29.72 12.21 -12.57
C TYR A 395 -29.98 11.70 -13.98
N GLU A 396 -30.70 12.45 -14.81
CA GLU A 396 -31.05 12.09 -16.19
C GLU A 396 -29.85 11.61 -17.03
N PRO A 397 -28.69 12.32 -17.07
CA PRO A 397 -27.55 11.86 -17.88
C PRO A 397 -26.96 10.53 -17.40
N VAL A 398 -27.05 10.27 -16.09
CA VAL A 398 -26.54 9.03 -15.49
C VAL A 398 -27.51 7.88 -15.73
N LEU A 399 -28.82 8.10 -15.57
CA LEU A 399 -29.87 7.14 -15.90
C LEU A 399 -29.76 6.69 -17.36
N GLU A 400 -29.58 7.63 -18.29
CA GLU A 400 -29.39 7.34 -19.71
C GLU A 400 -28.13 6.50 -19.96
N ALA A 401 -27.02 6.76 -19.24
CA ALA A 401 -25.79 5.99 -19.39
C ALA A 401 -25.95 4.53 -18.92
N VAL A 402 -26.69 4.29 -17.83
CA VAL A 402 -26.87 2.96 -17.21
C VAL A 402 -28.12 2.22 -17.65
N LYS A 403 -28.98 2.80 -18.51
CA LYS A 403 -30.28 2.24 -18.92
C LYS A 403 -30.29 0.80 -19.41
N SER A 404 -29.17 0.34 -19.97
CA SER A 404 -29.02 -1.00 -20.53
C SER A 404 -28.46 -2.02 -19.54
N LEU A 405 -28.17 -1.60 -18.30
CA LEU A 405 -27.57 -2.43 -17.26
C LEU A 405 -28.66 -2.97 -16.31
N PRO A 406 -28.39 -4.06 -15.58
CA PRO A 406 -29.36 -4.64 -14.67
C PRO A 406 -29.78 -3.66 -13.55
N VAL A 407 -31.08 -3.58 -13.31
CA VAL A 407 -31.65 -2.78 -12.21
C VAL A 407 -31.92 -3.71 -11.02
N PRO A 408 -31.33 -3.46 -9.83
CA PRO A 408 -31.62 -4.26 -8.65
C PRO A 408 -33.06 -4.03 -8.19
N ASN A 409 -33.68 -5.06 -7.61
CA ASN A 409 -34.99 -4.92 -6.99
C ASN A 409 -34.92 -4.11 -5.68
N GLU A 410 -36.06 -3.62 -5.22
CA GLU A 410 -36.13 -2.73 -4.05
C GLU A 410 -35.63 -3.42 -2.77
N ASP A 411 -35.92 -4.71 -2.58
CA ASP A 411 -35.48 -5.47 -1.40
C ASP A 411 -33.95 -5.59 -1.36
N ARG A 412 -33.32 -5.82 -2.50
CA ARG A 412 -31.86 -5.86 -2.64
C ARG A 412 -31.25 -4.49 -2.32
N ILE A 413 -31.84 -3.40 -2.83
CA ILE A 413 -31.40 -2.04 -2.52
C ILE A 413 -31.48 -1.76 -1.01
N LYS A 414 -32.62 -2.05 -0.38
CA LYS A 414 -32.81 -1.87 1.06
C LYS A 414 -31.82 -2.70 1.88
N HIS A 415 -31.55 -3.94 1.46
CA HIS A 415 -30.57 -4.81 2.10
C HIS A 415 -29.16 -4.22 2.06
N LEU A 416 -28.71 -3.75 0.89
CA LEU A 416 -27.38 -3.15 0.71
C LEU A 416 -27.20 -1.86 1.51
N LEU A 417 -28.22 -0.99 1.52
CA LEU A 417 -28.22 0.24 2.33
C LEU A 417 -28.25 -0.10 3.83
N GLY A 418 -29.01 -1.13 4.23
CA GLY A 418 -29.13 -1.53 5.63
C GLY A 418 -27.83 -2.08 6.22
N GLN A 419 -27.08 -2.89 5.48
CA GLN A 419 -25.87 -3.55 6.00
C GLN A 419 -24.67 -2.61 6.24
N ASN A 420 -24.61 -1.49 5.52
CA ASN A 420 -23.37 -0.72 5.38
C ASN A 420 -23.42 0.67 6.04
N ALA A 421 -24.54 1.08 6.64
CA ALA A 421 -24.60 2.37 7.33
C ALA A 421 -23.57 2.41 8.48
N TRP A 422 -22.86 3.53 8.66
CA TRP A 422 -21.91 3.71 9.77
C TRP A 422 -22.50 3.41 11.16
N THR A 423 -23.80 3.63 11.32
CA THR A 423 -24.57 3.35 12.54
C THR A 423 -25.13 1.92 12.62
N SER A 424 -24.95 1.10 11.58
CA SER A 424 -25.46 -0.29 11.50
C SER A 424 -24.60 -1.31 12.26
N GLN A 425 -23.74 -0.88 13.19
CA GLN A 425 -23.19 -1.82 14.15
C GLN A 425 -24.36 -2.46 14.90
N LYS A 426 -24.62 -3.73 14.59
CA LYS A 426 -25.70 -4.52 15.15
C LYS A 426 -25.57 -4.52 16.68
N ASN A 427 -26.35 -3.67 17.34
CA ASN A 427 -26.92 -4.06 18.61
C ASN A 427 -27.97 -5.12 18.27
N GLU A 428 -27.61 -6.41 18.31
CA GLU A 428 -28.55 -7.51 18.06
C GLU A 428 -29.79 -7.42 18.96
N LEU A 429 -29.69 -6.71 20.09
CA LEU A 429 -30.78 -6.39 21.02
C LEU A 429 -31.75 -5.29 20.53
N ALA A 430 -31.32 -4.37 19.66
CA ALA A 430 -32.16 -3.26 19.18
C ALA A 430 -33.24 -3.73 18.20
N SER A 431 -32.96 -4.78 17.43
CA SER A 431 -33.93 -5.47 16.56
C SER A 431 -35.10 -6.10 17.33
N PHE A 432 -34.90 -6.45 18.61
CA PHE A 432 -35.93 -7.06 19.45
C PHE A 432 -36.70 -6.05 20.30
N TYR A 433 -36.19 -4.82 20.49
CA TYR A 433 -36.83 -3.78 21.30
C TYR A 433 -36.70 -2.38 20.68
N PRO A 434 -37.62 -1.98 19.78
CA PRO A 434 -37.64 -0.63 19.17
C PRO A 434 -37.82 0.51 20.18
N ARG A 435 -38.22 0.19 21.42
CA ARG A 435 -38.50 1.15 22.50
C ARG A 435 -37.26 1.66 23.24
N LEU A 436 -36.06 1.24 22.83
CA LEU A 436 -34.77 1.62 23.44
C LEU A 436 -33.91 2.48 22.48
N ALA A 437 -34.54 3.24 21.57
CA ALA A 437 -33.82 4.13 20.67
C ALA A 437 -33.12 5.24 21.48
N SER A 438 -31.81 5.07 21.69
CA SER A 438 -30.95 6.01 22.43
C SER A 438 -30.94 7.39 21.79
N LYS A 439 -30.92 8.44 22.63
CA LYS A 439 -30.72 9.84 22.21
C LYS A 439 -29.58 10.00 21.19
N SER A 440 -29.76 10.92 20.24
CA SER A 440 -28.66 11.35 19.36
C SER A 440 -27.58 12.10 20.14
N GLU A 441 -26.36 12.21 19.58
CA GLU A 441 -25.23 12.93 20.21
C GLU A 441 -25.51 14.42 20.45
N THR A 442 -26.56 14.98 19.85
CA THR A 442 -27.05 16.35 20.13
C THR A 442 -27.91 16.46 21.40
N GLY A 443 -28.17 15.33 22.07
CA GLY A 443 -29.11 15.24 23.21
C GLY A 443 -30.59 15.30 22.81
N LYS A 444 -30.92 15.35 21.51
CA LYS A 444 -32.28 15.39 20.97
C LYS A 444 -32.74 14.04 20.41
N ILE A 445 -34.06 13.86 20.34
CA ILE A 445 -34.72 12.63 19.87
C ILE A 445 -35.51 12.92 18.60
N GLY A 446 -35.34 12.05 17.59
CA GLY A 446 -36.08 12.12 16.33
C GLY A 446 -37.45 11.47 16.41
N LEU A 447 -38.28 11.72 15.39
CA LEU A 447 -39.58 11.05 15.22
C LEU A 447 -39.47 9.99 14.12
N ILE A 448 -39.99 8.79 14.38
CA ILE A 448 -40.05 7.71 13.39
C ILE A 448 -41.03 8.11 12.27
N ASN A 449 -40.64 7.90 11.02
CA ASN A 449 -41.53 8.10 9.88
C ASN A 449 -42.44 6.88 9.72
N LEU A 450 -43.75 7.07 9.75
CA LEU A 450 -44.75 6.00 9.65
C LEU A 450 -45.22 5.76 8.19
N GLY A 451 -44.51 6.32 7.22
CA GLY A 451 -44.82 6.27 5.79
C GLY A 451 -45.41 7.59 5.30
N ASN A 452 -44.66 8.31 4.47
CA ASN A 452 -45.02 9.66 3.97
C ASN A 452 -45.39 10.69 5.07
N THR A 453 -44.99 10.49 6.33
CA THR A 453 -45.31 11.43 7.44
C THR A 453 -44.19 12.42 7.75
N CYS A 454 -43.18 12.54 6.88
CA CYS A 454 -42.02 13.41 7.11
C CYS A 454 -42.42 14.89 7.27
N TYR A 455 -43.42 15.35 6.52
CA TYR A 455 -43.95 16.71 6.64
C TYR A 455 -44.45 17.00 8.07
N MET A 456 -45.16 16.05 8.67
CA MET A 456 -45.69 16.18 10.02
C MET A 456 -44.56 16.12 11.05
N ASN A 457 -43.59 15.21 10.87
CA ASN A 457 -42.43 15.10 11.75
C ASN A 457 -41.61 16.41 11.78
N SER A 458 -41.38 17.04 10.62
CA SER A 458 -40.67 18.31 10.52
C SER A 458 -41.40 19.47 11.21
N ILE A 459 -42.73 19.57 11.05
CA ILE A 459 -43.52 20.60 11.72
C ILE A 459 -43.55 20.40 13.24
N ILE A 460 -43.73 19.16 13.71
CA ILE A 460 -43.74 18.85 15.15
C ILE A 460 -42.39 19.18 15.80
N GLN A 461 -41.28 18.82 15.16
CA GLN A 461 -39.94 19.16 15.67
C GLN A 461 -39.71 20.67 15.68
N SER A 462 -40.18 21.40 14.65
CA SER A 462 -40.09 22.86 14.60
C SER A 462 -40.89 23.52 15.75
N LEU A 463 -42.10 23.02 16.01
CA LEU A 463 -42.94 23.48 17.13
C LEU A 463 -42.31 23.15 18.49
N PHE A 464 -41.70 21.97 18.62
CA PHE A 464 -41.00 21.58 19.85
C PHE A 464 -39.80 22.48 20.14
N MET A 465 -39.07 22.91 19.11
CA MET A 465 -37.93 23.82 19.27
C MET A 465 -38.33 25.27 19.58
N ALA A 466 -39.61 25.64 19.42
CA ALA A 466 -40.14 26.93 19.85
C ALA A 466 -40.38 26.92 21.38
N SER A 467 -39.36 27.34 22.14
CA SER A 467 -39.31 27.23 23.62
C SER A 467 -40.59 27.69 24.32
N ASP A 468 -41.11 28.86 24.00
CA ASP A 468 -42.31 29.41 24.68
C ASP A 468 -43.54 28.55 24.41
N PHE A 469 -43.71 28.08 23.17
CA PHE A 469 -44.81 27.20 22.79
C PHE A 469 -44.68 25.84 23.47
N ARG A 470 -43.48 25.25 23.45
CA ARG A 470 -43.17 23.99 24.13
C ARG A 470 -43.48 24.06 25.63
N HIS A 471 -43.01 25.11 26.33
CA HIS A 471 -43.30 25.29 27.75
C HIS A 471 -44.80 25.45 28.03
N SER A 472 -45.51 26.20 27.17
CA SER A 472 -46.96 26.36 27.29
C SER A 472 -47.69 25.03 27.14
N VAL A 473 -47.28 24.20 26.18
CA VAL A 473 -47.87 22.87 25.94
C VAL A 473 -47.56 21.90 27.08
N LEU A 474 -46.32 21.89 27.61
CA LEU A 474 -45.93 21.00 28.69
C LEU A 474 -46.63 21.32 30.03
N ASN A 475 -46.95 22.59 30.28
CA ASN A 475 -47.61 23.07 31.51
C ASN A 475 -49.15 23.05 31.45
N LEU A 476 -49.75 22.45 30.42
CA LEU A 476 -51.22 22.31 30.34
C LEU A 476 -51.74 21.49 31.52
N THR A 477 -52.69 22.05 32.28
CA THR A 477 -53.30 21.40 33.44
C THR A 477 -54.33 20.34 33.01
N GLU A 478 -54.46 19.29 33.83
CA GLU A 478 -55.46 18.23 33.67
C GLU A 478 -56.86 18.76 33.97
N GLY A 479 -57.44 19.48 33.00
CA GLY A 479 -58.79 20.04 33.11
C GLY A 479 -59.38 20.59 31.82
N ASN A 480 -58.70 20.41 30.68
CA ASN A 480 -59.02 21.16 29.46
C ASN A 480 -59.75 20.34 28.40
N SER A 481 -60.79 20.96 27.83
CA SER A 481 -61.62 20.57 26.69
C SER A 481 -60.86 20.49 25.34
N GLN A 482 -59.56 20.18 25.35
CA GLN A 482 -58.66 20.25 24.19
C GLN A 482 -57.89 18.93 23.98
N PRO A 483 -58.55 17.87 23.48
CA PRO A 483 -57.97 16.53 23.38
C PRO A 483 -56.70 16.46 22.50
N LEU A 484 -56.60 17.32 21.47
CA LEU A 484 -55.42 17.37 20.60
C LEU A 484 -54.19 17.92 21.34
N MET A 485 -54.37 18.96 22.16
CA MET A 485 -53.27 19.56 22.91
C MET A 485 -52.73 18.60 23.97
N THR A 486 -53.59 17.77 24.58
CA THR A 486 -53.14 16.68 25.45
C THR A 486 -52.27 15.67 24.70
N LYS A 487 -52.62 15.29 23.47
CA LYS A 487 -51.77 14.37 22.67
C LYS A 487 -50.43 15.01 22.30
N LEU A 488 -50.41 16.31 22.01
CA LEU A 488 -49.18 17.05 21.73
C LEU A 488 -48.31 17.18 22.99
N GLN A 489 -48.92 17.44 24.14
CA GLN A 489 -48.24 17.46 25.44
C GLN A 489 -47.54 16.14 25.75
N TRP A 490 -48.23 15.01 25.54
CA TRP A 490 -47.63 13.69 25.73
C TRP A 490 -46.44 13.49 24.79
N LEU A 491 -46.58 13.84 23.51
CA LEU A 491 -45.49 13.72 22.55
C LEU A 491 -44.28 14.59 22.91
N PHE A 492 -44.52 15.85 23.34
CA PHE A 492 -43.45 16.74 23.78
C PHE A 492 -42.76 16.24 25.05
N ALA A 493 -43.52 15.64 25.98
CA ALA A 493 -42.93 15.02 27.17
C ALA A 493 -41.99 13.86 26.79
N PHE A 494 -42.34 13.04 25.80
CA PHE A 494 -41.45 11.99 25.27
C PHE A 494 -40.22 12.56 24.57
N LEU A 495 -40.36 13.62 23.77
CA LEU A 495 -39.23 14.27 23.10
C LEU A 495 -38.24 14.91 24.10
N GLU A 496 -38.72 15.37 25.25
CA GLU A 496 -37.90 15.97 26.30
C GLU A 496 -37.24 14.89 27.21
N HIS A 497 -37.98 13.84 27.59
CA HIS A 497 -37.61 12.93 28.69
C HIS A 497 -37.36 11.48 28.31
N SER A 498 -37.71 11.00 27.11
CA SER A 498 -37.41 9.61 26.72
C SER A 498 -35.90 9.37 26.75
N GLN A 499 -35.45 8.22 27.24
CA GLN A 499 -34.02 7.85 27.32
C GLN A 499 -33.59 7.07 26.09
#